data_AF-A0A418VHL3-F1
#
_entry.id   AF-A0A418VHL3-F1
#
_cell.length_a   1.000
_cell.length_b   1.000
_cell.length_c   1.000
_cell.angle_alpha   90.00
_cell.angle_beta   90.00
_cell.angle_gamma   90.00
#
_symmetry.space_group_name_H-M   'P 1'
#
loop_
_entity.id
_entity.type
_entity.pdbx_description
1 polymer ?
#
loop_
_entity_poly.entity_id
_entity_poly.type
_entity_poly.pdbx_seq_one_letter_code
_entity_poly.pdbx_strand_id
1 'polypeptide(L)'
;MVLVMFVDSGMAALLPALARGRVFVSPSILDATETANSCDPVSEFMKGLARFTRLDDVLSRGRLEYRQAFLQSLAGQWEAVTPTLEELRLANELTKKETRERARLLHPELRLARVDPGGAEAAAIAISRGWTLWTDDNGTLPLIRTLYPEVTIERTCALVARAINEGLLNWVEGYALFETTFKGQLDLHTVATLVWEQGEARCVIH
;
A
#
# COMPACT_ATOMS: atom_id res chain seq x y z
N MET A 1 2.96 -0.85 -1.58
CA MET A 1 3.11 0.60 -1.89
C MET A 1 2.41 1.53 -0.90
N VAL A 2 1.12 1.36 -0.57
CA VAL A 2 0.41 2.28 0.35
C VAL A 2 1.08 2.39 1.72
N LEU A 3 1.36 1.26 2.39
CA LEU A 3 2.02 1.24 3.71
C LEU A 3 3.30 2.09 3.71
N VAL A 4 4.19 1.86 2.75
CA VAL A 4 5.47 2.57 2.67
C VAL A 4 5.29 4.06 2.38
N MET A 5 4.27 4.49 1.63
CA MET A 5 4.02 5.92 1.41
C MET A 5 3.74 6.66 2.72
N PHE A 6 2.83 6.12 3.53
CA PHE A 6 2.47 6.74 4.80
C PHE A 6 3.58 6.61 5.85
N VAL A 7 4.32 5.49 5.86
CA VAL A 7 5.44 5.34 6.80
C VAL A 7 6.60 6.24 6.40
N ASP A 8 7.03 6.23 5.14
CA ASP A 8 8.20 6.99 4.66
C ASP A 8 7.96 8.52 4.67
N SER A 9 6.72 8.98 4.82
CA SER A 9 6.37 10.39 5.03
C SER A 9 6.28 10.81 6.50
N GLY A 10 6.40 9.86 7.44
CA GLY A 10 6.17 10.11 8.87
C GLY A 10 4.70 10.15 9.28
N MET A 11 3.76 9.80 8.38
CA MET A 11 2.32 9.83 8.61
C MET A 11 1.70 8.46 8.91
N ALA A 12 2.48 7.52 9.44
CA ALA A 12 2.04 6.15 9.71
C ALA A 12 0.81 6.07 10.62
N ALA A 13 0.64 7.02 11.55
CA ALA A 13 -0.49 7.07 12.48
C ALA A 13 -1.85 7.32 11.80
N LEU A 14 -1.88 7.83 10.56
CA LEU A 14 -3.13 7.97 9.81
C LEU A 14 -3.71 6.62 9.39
N LEU A 15 -2.87 5.62 9.17
CA LEU A 15 -3.30 4.28 8.73
C LEU A 15 -4.26 3.61 9.72
N PRO A 16 -3.93 3.44 11.02
CA PRO A 16 -4.86 2.88 11.99
C PRO A 16 -6.11 3.76 12.22
N ALA A 17 -5.97 5.09 12.14
CA ALA A 17 -7.11 6.00 12.25
C ALA A 17 -8.13 5.77 11.11
N LEU A 18 -7.64 5.68 9.86
CA LEU A 18 -8.44 5.39 8.68
C LEU A 18 -9.02 3.97 8.69
N ALA A 19 -8.30 3.00 9.25
CA ALA A 19 -8.79 1.64 9.44
C ALA A 19 -9.78 1.51 10.61
N ARG A 20 -9.99 2.58 11.39
CA ARG A 20 -10.79 2.61 12.63
C ARG A 20 -10.34 1.55 13.64
N GLY A 21 -9.03 1.36 13.75
CA GLY A 21 -8.45 0.32 14.58
C GLY A 21 -7.05 -0.01 14.10
N ARG A 22 -6.86 -1.26 13.66
CA ARG A 22 -5.55 -1.77 13.26
C ARG A 22 -5.49 -1.99 11.77
N VAL A 23 -4.30 -1.80 11.20
CA VAL A 23 -4.02 -2.20 9.82
C VAL A 23 -3.52 -3.63 9.79
N PHE A 24 -4.17 -4.45 8.98
CA PHE A 24 -3.72 -5.82 8.74
C PHE A 24 -2.72 -5.85 7.60
N VAL A 25 -1.55 -6.41 7.84
CA VAL A 25 -0.45 -6.43 6.85
C VAL A 25 -0.06 -7.88 6.56
N SER A 26 0.10 -8.19 5.27
CA SER A 26 0.53 -9.53 4.86
C SER A 26 2.02 -9.75 5.18
N PRO A 27 2.45 -10.96 5.60
CA PRO A 27 3.85 -11.22 5.95
C PRO A 27 4.85 -10.92 4.84
N SER A 28 4.46 -11.12 3.57
CA SER A 28 5.28 -10.73 2.41
C SER A 28 5.57 -9.22 2.33
N ILE A 29 4.67 -8.38 2.85
CA ILE A 29 4.85 -6.93 2.91
C ILE A 29 5.64 -6.54 4.17
N LEU A 30 5.23 -7.04 5.33
CA LEU A 30 5.93 -6.85 6.60
C LEU A 30 5.71 -8.06 7.51
N ASP A 31 6.78 -8.81 7.76
CA ASP A 31 6.76 -9.97 8.64
C ASP A 31 7.10 -9.54 10.08
N ALA A 32 6.24 -9.88 11.03
CA ALA A 32 6.44 -9.58 12.46
C ALA A 32 7.61 -10.34 13.09
N THR A 33 8.11 -11.39 12.44
CA THR A 33 9.27 -12.16 12.89
C THR A 33 10.59 -11.56 12.43
N GLU A 34 10.57 -10.67 11.43
CA GLU A 34 11.77 -10.00 10.95
C GLU A 34 12.15 -8.82 11.85
N THR A 35 13.45 -8.63 12.05
CA THR A 35 13.98 -7.53 12.87
C THR A 35 14.86 -6.63 12.02
N ALA A 36 15.13 -5.41 12.50
CA ALA A 36 16.00 -4.46 11.80
C ALA A 36 17.42 -5.01 11.51
N ASN A 37 17.83 -6.07 12.23
CA ASN A 37 19.13 -6.72 12.08
C ASN A 37 19.10 -8.00 11.23
N SER A 38 17.97 -8.33 10.59
CA SER A 38 17.87 -9.49 9.71
C SER A 38 18.89 -9.40 8.58
N CYS A 39 19.79 -10.38 8.48
CA CYS A 39 20.86 -10.38 7.47
C CYS A 39 20.35 -10.60 6.03
N ASP A 40 19.21 -11.27 5.88
CA ASP A 40 18.56 -11.54 4.58
C ASP A 40 17.06 -11.29 4.69
N PRO A 41 16.62 -10.02 4.59
CA PRO A 41 15.22 -9.68 4.78
C PRO A 41 14.37 -10.21 3.61
N VAL A 42 13.22 -10.81 3.95
CA VAL A 42 12.31 -11.43 2.99
C VAL A 42 11.12 -10.52 2.69
N SER A 43 10.56 -9.82 3.68
CA SER A 43 9.45 -8.90 3.43
C SER A 43 9.91 -7.62 2.73
N GLU A 44 9.02 -7.04 1.92
CA GLU A 44 9.32 -5.84 1.13
C GLU A 44 9.71 -4.64 2.00
N PHE A 45 9.05 -4.48 3.15
CA PHE A 45 9.32 -3.40 4.08
C PHE A 45 10.74 -3.50 4.65
N MET A 46 11.16 -4.71 5.05
CA MET A 46 12.49 -4.97 5.61
C MET A 46 13.60 -4.91 4.56
N LYS A 47 13.34 -5.37 3.33
CA LYS A 47 14.24 -5.16 2.18
C LYS A 47 14.52 -3.67 1.95
N GLY A 48 13.48 -2.84 2.02
CA GLY A 48 13.63 -1.39 1.90
C GLY A 48 14.42 -0.78 3.06
N LEU A 49 14.20 -1.23 4.30
CA LEU A 49 14.96 -0.79 5.47
C LEU A 49 16.46 -1.11 5.33
N ALA A 50 16.80 -2.34 4.94
CA ALA A 50 18.17 -2.76 4.71
C ALA A 50 18.84 -1.98 3.56
N ARG A 51 18.07 -1.62 2.52
CA ARG A 51 18.54 -0.75 1.44
C ARG A 51 18.89 0.64 1.94
N PHE A 52 18.01 1.30 2.69
CA PHE A 52 18.25 2.67 3.17
C PHE A 52 19.42 2.75 4.14
N THR A 53 19.68 1.69 4.91
CA THR A 53 20.86 1.61 5.80
C THR A 53 22.19 1.73 5.04
N ARG A 54 22.21 1.44 3.74
CA ARG A 54 23.39 1.52 2.87
C ARG A 54 23.48 2.82 2.08
N LEU A 55 22.49 3.70 2.17
CA LEU A 55 22.42 4.96 1.44
C LEU A 55 22.69 6.13 2.38
N ASP A 56 23.56 7.05 1.96
CA ASP A 56 23.97 8.21 2.76
C ASP A 56 23.42 9.52 2.17
N ASP A 57 22.12 9.56 1.91
CA ASP A 57 21.42 10.78 1.49
C ASP A 57 20.36 11.20 2.51
N VAL A 58 20.01 12.49 2.53
CA VAL A 58 19.10 13.08 3.51
C VAL A 58 17.72 12.41 3.47
N LEU A 59 17.21 12.09 2.29
CA LEU A 59 15.88 11.48 2.14
C LEU A 59 15.91 10.03 2.68
N SER A 60 16.92 9.24 2.30
CA SER A 60 17.07 7.88 2.80
C SER A 60 17.24 7.81 4.32
N ARG A 61 17.95 8.78 4.93
CA ARG A 61 18.05 8.86 6.40
C ARG A 61 16.71 9.14 7.07
N GLY A 62 15.93 10.10 6.56
CA GLY A 62 14.58 10.36 7.08
C GLY A 62 13.67 9.14 6.97
N ARG A 63 13.69 8.45 5.83
CA ARG A 63 12.91 7.21 5.63
C ARG A 63 13.35 6.09 6.57
N LEU A 64 14.66 5.95 6.80
CA LEU A 64 15.20 4.98 7.75
C LEU A 64 14.66 5.24 9.16
N GLU A 65 14.70 6.49 9.63
CA GLU A 65 14.18 6.91 10.94
C GLU A 65 12.68 6.62 11.07
N TYR A 66 11.87 7.00 10.07
CA TYR A 66 10.43 6.75 10.12
C TYR A 66 10.08 5.25 10.12
N ARG A 67 10.77 4.44 9.32
CA ARG A 67 10.56 2.98 9.33
C ARG A 67 10.97 2.34 10.65
N GLN A 68 12.10 2.75 11.23
CA GLN A 68 12.53 2.27 12.54
C GLN A 68 11.52 2.65 13.63
N ALA A 69 11.04 3.90 13.62
CA ALA A 69 10.01 4.36 14.53
C ALA A 69 8.71 3.56 14.38
N PHE A 70 8.29 3.26 13.14
CA PHE A 70 7.10 2.45 12.86
C PHE A 70 7.22 1.00 13.36
N LEU A 71 8.41 0.41 13.26
CA LEU A 71 8.67 -0.91 13.84
C LEU A 71 8.67 -0.86 15.37
N GLN A 72 9.10 0.24 15.99
CA GLN A 72 9.10 0.38 17.45
C GLN A 72 7.70 0.68 18.02
N SER A 73 6.82 1.33 17.23
CA SER A 73 5.44 1.66 17.62
C SER A 73 4.46 0.48 17.51
N LEU A 74 4.98 -0.74 17.42
CA LEU A 74 4.31 -2.01 17.13
C LEU A 74 3.06 -2.34 17.98
N ALA A 75 2.85 -1.72 19.14
CA ALA A 75 1.67 -1.97 19.96
C ALA A 75 0.43 -1.22 19.43
N GLY A 76 -0.36 -1.89 18.58
CA GLY A 76 -1.73 -1.50 18.27
C GLY A 76 -1.93 -0.68 16.99
N GLN A 77 -0.88 -0.40 16.21
CA GLN A 77 -1.01 0.29 14.91
C GLN A 77 -1.27 -0.67 13.74
N TRP A 78 -0.65 -1.85 13.77
CA TRP A 78 -0.81 -2.86 12.73
C TRP A 78 -0.69 -4.28 13.32
N GLU A 79 -1.12 -5.27 12.54
CA GLU A 79 -1.09 -6.68 12.90
C GLU A 79 -0.71 -7.52 11.67
N ALA A 80 0.24 -8.43 11.84
CA ALA A 80 0.58 -9.39 10.81
C ALA A 80 -0.57 -10.38 10.64
N VAL A 81 -1.03 -10.54 9.40
CA VAL A 81 -2.01 -11.56 9.06
C VAL A 81 -1.30 -12.90 8.95
N THR A 82 -1.90 -13.98 9.47
CA THR A 82 -1.51 -15.34 9.07
C THR A 82 -2.35 -15.76 7.87
N PRO A 83 -1.76 -15.93 6.67
CA PRO A 83 -2.49 -16.39 5.50
C PRO A 83 -2.87 -17.86 5.64
N THR A 84 -4.05 -18.23 5.16
CA THR A 84 -4.44 -19.63 5.02
C THR A 84 -3.76 -20.27 3.81
N LEU A 85 -3.76 -21.61 3.75
CA LEU A 85 -3.25 -22.33 2.57
C LEU A 85 -3.99 -21.96 1.28
N GLU A 86 -5.28 -21.68 1.37
CA GLU A 86 -6.10 -21.26 0.22
C GLU A 86 -5.73 -19.86 -0.25
N GLU A 87 -5.51 -18.93 0.69
CA GLU A 87 -5.01 -17.58 0.39
C GLU A 87 -3.62 -17.64 -0.27
N LEU A 88 -2.71 -18.49 0.22
CA LEU A 88 -1.38 -18.67 -0.40
C LEU A 88 -1.45 -19.28 -1.80
N ARG A 89 -2.34 -20.25 -2.02
CA ARG A 89 -2.57 -20.80 -3.37
C ARG A 89 -3.10 -19.74 -4.31
N LEU A 90 -4.09 -18.96 -3.88
CA LEU A 90 -4.64 -17.87 -4.67
C LEU A 90 -3.57 -16.81 -4.96
N ALA A 91 -2.76 -16.42 -3.97
CA ALA A 91 -1.64 -15.50 -4.16
C ALA A 91 -0.69 -16.02 -5.24
N ASN A 92 -0.31 -17.29 -5.19
CA ASN A 92 0.51 -17.90 -6.24
C ASN A 92 -0.17 -17.84 -7.61
N GLU A 93 -1.46 -18.17 -7.71
CA GLU A 93 -2.23 -18.03 -8.96
C GLU A 93 -2.22 -16.59 -9.51
N LEU A 94 -2.40 -15.58 -8.67
CA LEU A 94 -2.39 -14.16 -9.08
C LEU A 94 -1.07 -13.74 -9.73
N THR A 95 0.05 -14.36 -9.36
CA THR A 95 1.36 -14.05 -9.97
C THR A 95 1.56 -14.68 -11.35
N LYS A 96 0.75 -15.68 -11.71
CA LYS A 96 0.92 -16.45 -12.95
C LYS A 96 0.60 -15.65 -14.20
N LYS A 97 1.24 -16.02 -15.31
CA LYS A 97 1.01 -15.37 -16.61
C LYS A 97 -0.41 -15.64 -17.09
N GLU A 98 -0.89 -16.87 -16.90
CA GLU A 98 -2.20 -17.36 -17.29
C GLU A 98 -3.33 -16.50 -16.70
N THR A 99 -3.21 -16.13 -15.41
CA THR A 99 -4.16 -15.23 -14.74
C THR A 99 -4.20 -13.85 -15.38
N ARG A 100 -3.03 -13.31 -15.76
CA ARG A 100 -2.96 -12.03 -16.48
C ARG A 100 -3.51 -12.11 -17.89
N GLU A 101 -3.28 -13.21 -18.61
CA GLU A 101 -3.86 -13.41 -19.94
C GLU A 101 -5.39 -13.48 -19.85
N ARG A 102 -5.92 -14.19 -18.84
CA ARG A 102 -7.38 -14.23 -18.60
C ARG A 102 -7.95 -12.84 -18.38
N ALA A 103 -7.30 -12.00 -17.59
CA ALA A 103 -7.72 -10.62 -17.39
C ALA A 103 -7.63 -9.79 -18.67
N ARG A 104 -6.56 -9.97 -19.48
CA ARG A 104 -6.39 -9.28 -20.76
C ARG A 104 -7.47 -9.63 -21.78
N LEU A 105 -7.99 -10.87 -21.75
CA LEU A 105 -9.10 -11.27 -22.61
C LEU A 105 -10.41 -10.56 -22.24
N LEU A 106 -10.61 -10.22 -20.96
CA LEU A 106 -11.80 -9.49 -20.49
C LEU A 106 -11.68 -7.98 -20.76
N HIS A 107 -10.48 -7.42 -20.58
CA HIS A 107 -10.19 -6.00 -20.73
C HIS A 107 -8.89 -5.77 -21.53
N PRO A 108 -8.92 -5.91 -22.86
CA PRO A 108 -7.74 -5.80 -23.72
C PRO A 108 -7.10 -4.40 -23.74
N GLU A 109 -7.87 -3.37 -23.37
CA GLU A 109 -7.42 -1.98 -23.26
C GLU A 109 -6.54 -1.73 -22.02
N LEU A 110 -6.61 -2.59 -21.00
CA LEU A 110 -5.87 -2.38 -19.76
C LEU A 110 -4.42 -2.86 -19.87
N ARG A 111 -3.50 -1.99 -19.43
CA ARG A 111 -2.09 -2.37 -19.25
C ARG A 111 -1.93 -3.22 -18.00
N LEU A 112 -1.89 -4.53 -18.16
CA LEU A 112 -1.69 -5.50 -17.07
C LEU A 112 -0.21 -5.81 -16.88
N ALA A 113 0.38 -5.28 -15.81
CA ALA A 113 1.75 -5.59 -15.38
C ALA A 113 1.81 -6.89 -14.55
N ARG A 114 3.02 -7.38 -14.27
CA ARG A 114 3.22 -8.50 -13.35
C ARG A 114 2.86 -8.05 -11.94
N VAL A 115 2.12 -8.90 -11.22
CA VAL A 115 1.86 -8.75 -9.78
C VAL A 115 3.07 -9.27 -9.02
N ASP A 116 3.61 -8.47 -8.11
CA ASP A 116 4.66 -8.86 -7.18
C ASP A 116 4.11 -9.79 -6.07
N PRO A 117 4.97 -10.55 -5.37
CA PRO A 117 4.51 -11.47 -4.33
C PRO A 117 3.75 -10.78 -3.19
N GLY A 118 4.15 -9.56 -2.80
CA GLY A 118 3.53 -8.80 -1.72
C GLY A 118 2.10 -8.38 -2.05
N GLY A 119 1.92 -7.78 -3.22
CA GLY A 119 0.63 -7.40 -3.78
C GLY A 119 -0.28 -8.60 -4.01
N ALA A 120 0.26 -9.74 -4.47
CA ALA A 120 -0.50 -10.96 -4.67
C ALA A 120 -1.03 -11.55 -3.36
N GLU A 121 -0.20 -11.62 -2.32
CA GLU A 121 -0.62 -12.14 -1.01
C GLU A 121 -1.66 -11.23 -0.35
N ALA A 122 -1.42 -9.92 -0.33
CA ALA A 122 -2.37 -8.95 0.22
C ALA A 122 -3.72 -8.99 -0.52
N ALA A 123 -3.70 -9.08 -1.85
CA ALA A 123 -4.91 -9.22 -2.65
C ALA A 123 -5.65 -10.52 -2.38
N ALA A 124 -4.95 -11.66 -2.28
CA ALA A 124 -5.57 -12.95 -1.99
C ALA A 124 -6.28 -12.98 -0.63
N ILE A 125 -5.67 -12.38 0.39
CA ILE A 125 -6.28 -12.21 1.72
C ILE A 125 -7.53 -11.33 1.61
N ALA A 126 -7.42 -10.18 0.92
CA ALA A 126 -8.55 -9.26 0.77
C ALA A 126 -9.74 -9.90 0.04
N ILE A 127 -9.49 -10.63 -1.04
CA ILE A 127 -10.49 -11.42 -1.77
C ILE A 127 -11.18 -12.41 -0.83
N SER A 128 -10.38 -13.23 -0.13
CA SER A 128 -10.91 -14.36 0.65
C SER A 128 -11.70 -13.91 1.88
N ARG A 129 -11.32 -12.78 2.48
CA ARG A 129 -11.92 -12.28 3.73
C ARG A 129 -12.96 -11.16 3.51
N GLY A 130 -13.17 -10.72 2.27
CA GLY A 130 -14.03 -9.57 1.98
C GLY A 130 -13.52 -8.28 2.59
N TRP A 131 -12.20 -8.13 2.70
CA TRP A 131 -11.56 -6.92 3.25
C TRP A 131 -11.29 -5.90 2.15
N THR A 132 -11.17 -4.64 2.56
CA THR A 132 -10.70 -3.57 1.66
C THR A 132 -9.21 -3.74 1.39
N LEU A 133 -8.83 -3.83 0.12
CA LEU A 133 -7.43 -3.86 -0.31
C LEU A 133 -6.90 -2.43 -0.45
N TRP A 134 -5.81 -2.11 0.27
CA TRP A 134 -5.11 -0.84 0.11
C TRP A 134 -3.90 -1.00 -0.82
N THR A 135 -4.02 -0.51 -2.06
CA THR A 135 -2.92 -0.61 -3.02
C THR A 135 -2.97 0.48 -4.09
N ASP A 136 -1.80 0.89 -4.55
CA ASP A 136 -1.61 1.67 -5.76
C ASP A 136 -0.80 0.89 -6.81
N ASP A 137 -0.49 -0.38 -6.54
CA ASP A 137 0.37 -1.17 -7.42
C ASP A 137 -0.30 -1.38 -8.80
N ASN A 138 0.44 -1.02 -9.85
CA ASN A 138 -0.06 -1.06 -11.23
C ASN A 138 -0.16 -2.48 -11.80
N GLY A 139 0.40 -3.50 -11.13
CA GLY A 139 0.14 -4.90 -11.45
C GLY A 139 -1.16 -5.39 -10.80
N THR A 140 -1.26 -5.20 -9.49
CA THR A 140 -2.33 -5.69 -8.62
C THR A 140 -3.65 -5.00 -8.94
N LEU A 141 -3.67 -3.67 -8.95
CA LEU A 141 -4.90 -2.87 -9.09
C LEU A 141 -5.73 -3.24 -10.34
N PRO A 142 -5.19 -3.21 -11.58
CA PRO A 142 -5.99 -3.55 -12.75
C PRO A 142 -6.37 -5.03 -12.79
N LEU A 143 -5.52 -5.93 -12.26
CA LEU A 143 -5.82 -7.36 -12.22
C LEU A 143 -7.02 -7.65 -11.30
N ILE A 144 -7.01 -7.09 -10.10
CA ILE A 144 -8.09 -7.33 -9.12
C ILE A 144 -9.38 -6.67 -9.58
N ARG A 145 -9.34 -5.44 -10.10
CA ARG A 145 -10.54 -4.79 -10.67
C ARG A 145 -11.18 -5.60 -11.80
N THR A 146 -10.37 -6.32 -12.57
CA THR A 146 -10.85 -7.13 -13.69
C THR A 146 -11.44 -8.46 -13.24
N LEU A 147 -10.74 -9.17 -12.35
CA LEU A 147 -11.07 -10.56 -12.02
C LEU A 147 -11.93 -10.72 -10.76
N TYR A 148 -11.90 -9.72 -9.87
CA TYR A 148 -12.58 -9.71 -8.57
C TYR A 148 -13.22 -8.33 -8.32
N PRO A 149 -14.17 -7.90 -9.17
CA PRO A 149 -14.76 -6.56 -9.11
C PRO A 149 -15.52 -6.27 -7.80
N GLU A 150 -15.85 -7.30 -7.01
CA GLU A 150 -16.45 -7.20 -5.69
C GLU A 150 -15.49 -6.73 -4.60
N VAL A 151 -14.17 -6.83 -4.82
CA VAL A 151 -13.17 -6.40 -3.84
C VAL A 151 -13.12 -4.87 -3.81
N THR A 152 -13.36 -4.30 -2.63
CA THR A 152 -13.19 -2.87 -2.44
C THR A 152 -11.70 -2.54 -2.42
N ILE A 153 -11.28 -1.59 -3.26
CA ILE A 153 -9.89 -1.15 -3.35
C ILE A 153 -9.80 0.34 -3.04
N GLU A 154 -8.92 0.69 -2.10
CA GLU A 154 -8.59 2.08 -1.81
C GLU A 154 -7.14 2.38 -2.17
N ARG A 155 -6.95 3.51 -2.83
CA ARG A 155 -5.65 4.03 -3.29
C ARG A 155 -5.17 5.12 -2.34
N THR A 156 -3.87 5.41 -2.31
CA THR A 156 -3.26 6.45 -1.47
C THR A 156 -4.00 7.79 -1.58
N CYS A 157 -4.34 8.22 -2.80
CA CYS A 157 -5.09 9.45 -3.05
C CYS A 157 -6.49 9.45 -2.40
N ALA A 158 -7.23 8.34 -2.50
CA ALA A 158 -8.54 8.19 -1.88
C ALA A 158 -8.44 8.15 -0.35
N LEU A 159 -7.39 7.53 0.18
CA LEU A 159 -7.10 7.51 1.63
C LEU A 159 -6.82 8.91 2.17
N VAL A 160 -6.04 9.74 1.44
CA VAL A 160 -5.79 11.13 1.82
C VAL A 160 -7.07 11.96 1.75
N ALA A 161 -7.88 11.81 0.70
CA ALA A 161 -9.18 12.46 0.60
C ALA A 161 -10.09 12.10 1.79
N ARG A 162 -10.16 10.81 2.15
CA ARG A 162 -10.90 10.37 3.33
C ARG A 162 -10.35 10.97 4.62
N ALA A 163 -9.03 11.00 4.79
CA ALA A 163 -8.42 11.61 5.99
C ALA A 163 -8.82 13.07 6.17
N ILE A 164 -8.92 13.84 5.07
CA ILE A 164 -9.39 15.22 5.11
C ILE A 164 -10.87 15.28 5.49
N ASN A 165 -11.71 14.47 4.83
CA ASN A 165 -13.16 14.47 5.06
C ASN A 165 -13.54 13.96 6.47
N GLU A 166 -12.74 13.09 7.06
CA GLU A 166 -12.90 12.61 8.45
C GLU A 166 -12.25 13.56 9.48
N GLY A 167 -11.66 14.68 9.05
CA GLY A 167 -11.05 15.69 9.92
C GLY A 167 -9.72 15.26 10.55
N LEU A 168 -9.09 14.19 10.04
CA LEU A 168 -7.77 13.72 10.48
C LEU A 168 -6.64 14.59 9.91
N LEU A 169 -6.90 15.28 8.80
CA LEU A 169 -6.02 16.27 8.18
C LEU A 169 -6.87 17.48 7.77
N ASN A 170 -6.27 18.67 7.73
CA ASN A 170 -6.86 19.77 6.99
C ASN A 170 -6.51 19.69 5.49
N TRP A 171 -7.22 20.45 4.65
CA TRP A 171 -7.00 20.47 3.20
C TRP A 171 -5.54 20.76 2.81
N VAL A 172 -4.91 21.74 3.46
CA VAL A 172 -3.55 22.18 3.13
C VAL A 172 -2.55 21.06 3.44
N GLU A 173 -2.68 20.42 4.59
CA GLU A 173 -1.85 19.29 5.01
C GLU A 173 -2.02 18.09 4.07
N GLY A 174 -3.26 17.70 3.77
CA GLY A 174 -3.53 16.56 2.91
C GLY A 174 -3.09 16.79 1.46
N TYR A 175 -3.29 18.00 0.93
CA TYR A 175 -2.80 18.36 -0.40
C TYR A 175 -1.27 18.35 -0.46
N ALA A 176 -0.58 18.94 0.52
CA ALA A 176 0.88 18.90 0.59
C ALA A 176 1.41 17.47 0.72
N LEU A 177 0.80 16.65 1.57
CA LEU A 177 1.14 15.24 1.74
C LEU A 177 1.03 14.48 0.42
N PHE A 178 -0.05 14.67 -0.34
CA PHE A 178 -0.25 13.95 -1.60
C PHE A 178 0.62 14.47 -2.75
N GLU A 179 0.57 15.77 -3.04
CA GLU A 179 1.21 16.36 -4.22
C GLU A 179 2.71 16.60 -4.02
N THR A 180 3.13 17.05 -2.83
CA THR A 180 4.54 17.37 -2.57
C THR A 180 5.29 16.16 -2.04
N THR A 181 4.76 15.49 -1.02
CA THR A 181 5.46 14.38 -0.38
C THR A 181 5.31 13.08 -1.16
N PHE A 182 4.10 12.59 -1.40
CA PHE A 182 3.91 11.31 -2.07
C PHE A 182 4.35 11.35 -3.53
N LYS A 183 3.81 12.27 -4.35
CA LYS A 183 4.19 12.37 -5.77
C LYS A 183 5.60 12.91 -6.00
N GLY A 184 6.03 13.90 -5.22
CA GLY A 184 7.34 14.54 -5.38
C GLY A 184 8.47 13.81 -4.68
N GLN A 185 8.46 13.78 -3.35
CA GLN A 185 9.59 13.26 -2.56
C GLN A 185 9.67 11.73 -2.51
N LEU A 186 8.52 11.04 -2.54
CA LEU A 186 8.43 9.58 -2.47
C LEU A 186 8.18 8.92 -3.83
N ASP A 187 8.10 9.73 -4.90
CA ASP A 187 8.00 9.27 -6.29
C ASP A 187 6.79 8.35 -6.57
N LEU A 188 5.64 8.67 -5.97
CA LEU A 188 4.38 8.00 -6.27
C LEU A 188 3.94 8.34 -7.70
N HIS A 189 4.19 7.42 -8.62
CA HIS A 189 3.72 7.54 -10.00
C HIS A 189 2.21 7.25 -10.10
N THR A 190 1.41 8.31 -10.23
CA THR A 190 -0.03 8.21 -10.41
C THR A 190 -0.56 9.37 -11.26
N VAL A 191 -1.62 9.10 -12.01
CA VAL A 191 -2.42 10.12 -12.72
C VAL A 191 -3.55 10.68 -11.85
N ALA A 192 -3.62 10.22 -10.60
CA ALA A 192 -4.62 10.72 -9.66
C ALA A 192 -4.23 12.11 -9.13
N THR A 193 -5.24 12.95 -8.93
CA THR A 193 -5.13 14.29 -8.36
C THR A 193 -6.07 14.41 -7.17
N LEU A 194 -5.61 15.08 -6.12
CA LEU A 194 -6.46 15.46 -5.00
C LEU A 194 -7.09 16.83 -5.27
N VAL A 195 -8.42 16.90 -5.29
CA VAL A 195 -9.17 18.14 -5.55
C VAL A 195 -10.13 18.47 -4.41
N TRP A 196 -10.46 19.75 -4.26
CA TRP A 196 -11.48 20.22 -3.33
C TRP A 196 -12.71 20.64 -4.14
N GLU A 197 -13.81 19.89 -4.00
CA GLU A 197 -15.03 20.12 -4.74
C GLU A 197 -16.24 20.02 -3.83
N GLN A 198 -17.17 20.98 -3.94
CA GLN A 198 -18.44 20.97 -3.20
C GLN A 198 -18.28 20.87 -1.67
N GLY A 199 -17.15 21.33 -1.12
CA GLY A 199 -16.87 21.30 0.31
C GLY A 199 -16.25 19.99 0.81
N GLU A 200 -15.82 19.10 -0.09
CA GLU A 200 -15.20 17.82 0.24
C GLU A 200 -13.91 17.61 -0.57
N ALA A 201 -12.95 16.91 0.02
CA ALA A 201 -11.78 16.41 -0.70
C ALA A 201 -12.18 15.19 -1.53
N ARG A 202 -11.76 15.16 -2.80
CA ARG A 202 -12.00 14.05 -3.72
C ARG A 202 -10.71 13.63 -4.41
N CYS A 203 -10.61 12.33 -4.65
CA CYS A 203 -9.57 11.77 -5.51
C CYS A 203 -10.13 11.58 -6.92
N VAL A 204 -9.53 12.26 -7.90
CA VAL A 204 -9.93 12.16 -9.31
C VAL A 204 -8.83 11.45 -10.09
N ILE A 205 -9.20 10.49 -10.93
CA ILE A 205 -8.28 9.75 -11.81
C ILE A 205 -8.54 10.23 -13.24
N HIS A 206 -7.50 10.72 -13.91
CA HIS A 206 -7.55 11.20 -15.30
C HIS A 206 -7.20 10.10 -16.30
#